data_AF-A0A9E3DES3-F1
#
_entry.id   AF-A0A9E3DES3-F1
#
_cell.length_a   1.000
_cell.length_b   1.000
_cell.length_c   1.000
_cell.angle_alpha   90.00
_cell.angle_beta   90.00
_cell.angle_gamma   90.00
#
_symmetry.space_group_name_H-M   'P 1'
#
loop_
_entity.id
_entity.type
_entity.pdbx_description
1 polymer ?
#
loop_
_entity_poly.entity_id
_entity_poly.type
_entity_poly.pdbx_seq_one_letter_code
_entity_poly.pdbx_strand_id
1 'polypeptide(L)' 'VPDLFARVTLFDRNNNVIEQLGDDSQSKYMETRKLSRDHFTPGKFVCPHGACFDHAGNIFVVEWVEVGRVSKLRKVA' A
#
# COMPACT_ATOMS: atom_id res chain seq x y z
N VAL A 1 3.97 -3.33 7.45
CA VAL A 1 2.56 -3.53 7.82
C VAL A 1 1.68 -2.87 6.78
N PRO A 2 0.91 -3.63 5.99
CA PRO A 2 -0.16 -3.07 5.17
C PRO A 2 -1.26 -2.56 6.11
N ASP A 3 -1.46 -1.25 6.15
CA ASP A 3 -2.41 -0.60 7.04
C ASP A 3 -3.71 -0.34 6.28
N LEU A 4 -4.83 -0.79 6.83
CA LEU A 4 -6.17 -0.57 6.25
C LEU A 4 -6.46 0.92 6.02
N PHE A 5 -5.73 1.83 6.67
CA PHE A 5 -5.74 3.28 6.46
C PHE A 5 -4.88 3.75 5.27
N ALA A 6 -5.05 3.12 4.10
CA ALA A 6 -4.50 3.59 2.83
C ALA A 6 -2.98 3.87 2.83
N ARG A 7 -2.19 3.04 3.53
CA ARG A 7 -0.72 3.15 3.56
C ARG A 7 -0.05 1.82 3.83
N VAL A 8 1.26 1.74 3.59
CA VAL A 8 2.10 0.64 4.09
C VAL A 8 3.20 1.22 4.98
N THR A 9 3.21 0.84 6.26
CA THR A 9 4.22 1.31 7.22
C THR A 9 5.36 0.31 7.33
N LEU A 10 6.59 0.77 7.14
CA LEU A 10 7.81 0.02 7.41
C LEU A 10 8.27 0.29 8.85
N PHE A 11 8.68 -0.77 9.55
CA PHE A 11 9.18 -0.68 10.91
C PHE A 11 10.59 -1.27 11.00
N ASP A 12 11.40 -0.73 11.91
CA ASP A 12 12.66 -1.33 12.30
C ASP A 12 12.46 -2.49 13.29
N ARG A 13 13.57 -3.13 13.70
CA ARG A 13 13.55 -4.25 14.66
C ARG A 13 13.06 -3.86 16.07
N ASN A 14 12.96 -2.58 16.38
CA ASN A 14 12.52 -2.04 17.66
C ASN A 14 11.08 -1.47 17.57
N ASN A 15 10.35 -1.74 16.47
CA ASN A 15 9.04 -1.20 16.16
C ASN A 15 8.98 0.32 16.00
N ASN A 16 10.11 0.98 15.70
CA ASN A 16 10.08 2.38 15.28
C ASN A 16 9.66 2.46 13.81
N VAL A 17 8.86 3.46 13.46
CA VAL A 17 8.48 3.74 12.08
C VAL A 17 9.74 4.16 11.30
N ILE A 18 10.05 3.44 10.22
CA ILE A 18 11.06 3.83 9.23
C ILE A 18 10.43 4.79 8.23
N GLU A 19 9.28 4.41 7.66
CA GLU A 19 8.61 5.16 6.60
C GLU A 19 7.13 4.73 6.43
N GLN A 20 6.30 5.63 5.90
CA GLN A 20 4.94 5.39 5.43
C GLN A 20 4.86 5.50 3.90
N LEU A 21 4.81 4.36 3.24
CA LEU A 21 4.77 4.27 1.79
C LEU A 21 3.35 4.49 1.27
N GLY A 22 3.24 5.32 0.23
CA GLY A 22 2.01 5.48 -0.56
C GLY A 22 0.81 6.00 0.24
N ASP A 23 1.04 6.75 1.32
CA ASP A 23 -0.02 7.22 2.23
C ASP A 23 -1.06 8.10 1.53
N ASP A 24 -2.32 7.66 1.59
CA ASP A 24 -3.50 8.40 1.14
C ASP A 24 -4.59 8.45 2.23
N SER A 25 -4.19 8.37 3.49
CA SER A 25 -5.09 8.29 4.66
C SER A 25 -5.99 9.52 4.84
N GLN A 26 -5.65 10.65 4.23
CA GLN A 26 -6.47 11.88 4.22
C GLN A 26 -7.55 11.88 3.13
N SER A 27 -7.51 10.93 2.20
CA SER A 27 -8.50 10.81 1.14
C SER A 27 -9.77 10.09 1.62
N LYS A 28 -10.77 10.01 0.74
CA LYS A 28 -11.96 9.18 0.94
C LYS A 28 -11.71 7.73 0.50
N TYR A 29 -10.59 7.13 0.89
CA TYR A 29 -10.13 5.82 0.42
C TYR A 29 -11.17 4.69 0.60
N MET A 30 -12.01 4.77 1.64
CA MET A 30 -13.11 3.81 1.87
C MET A 30 -14.23 3.88 0.82
N GLU A 31 -14.40 5.02 0.17
CA GLU A 31 -15.29 5.17 -0.98
C GLU A 31 -14.55 4.81 -2.27
N THR A 32 -13.31 5.30 -2.43
CA THR A 32 -12.46 4.99 -3.58
C THR A 32 -12.29 3.48 -3.80
N ARG A 33 -12.21 2.66 -2.74
CA ARG A 33 -12.04 1.20 -2.86
C ARG A 33 -13.17 0.49 -3.61
N LYS A 34 -14.35 1.11 -3.71
CA LYS A 34 -15.53 0.58 -4.40
C LYS A 34 -15.57 0.99 -5.88
N LEU A 35 -14.66 1.86 -6.31
CA LEU A 35 -14.64 2.44 -7.65
C LEU A 35 -13.66 1.70 -8.57
N SER A 36 -13.81 1.96 -9.87
CA SER A 36 -12.93 1.45 -10.90
C SER A 36 -11.53 2.08 -10.83
N ARG A 37 -10.55 1.40 -11.44
CA ARG A 37 -9.12 1.71 -11.32
C ARG A 37 -8.73 3.13 -11.75
N ASP A 38 -9.47 3.73 -12.66
CA ASP A 38 -9.29 5.11 -13.14
C ASP A 38 -9.48 6.17 -12.03
N HIS A 39 -10.12 5.81 -10.92
CA HIS A 39 -10.26 6.67 -9.75
C HIS A 39 -9.08 6.56 -8.77
N PHE A 40 -8.12 5.66 -9.02
CA PHE A 40 -7.00 5.44 -8.11
C PHE A 40 -5.86 6.40 -8.43
N THR A 41 -5.43 7.17 -7.44
CA THR A 41 -4.27 8.07 -7.58
C THR A 41 -2.99 7.25 -7.76
N PRO A 42 -2.21 7.48 -8.83
CA PRO A 42 -0.92 6.80 -9.02
C PRO A 42 0.02 7.02 -7.84
N GLY A 43 0.68 5.95 -7.39
CA GLY A 43 1.60 5.99 -6.24
C GLY A 43 0.92 6.00 -4.86
N LYS A 44 -0.41 5.97 -4.80
CA LYS A 44 -1.19 5.95 -3.55
C LYS A 44 -1.87 4.60 -3.33
N PHE A 45 -1.89 4.18 -2.07
CA PHE A 45 -2.67 3.02 -1.65
C PHE A 45 -4.12 3.42 -1.38
N VAL A 46 -5.02 2.46 -1.52
CA VAL A 46 -6.45 2.63 -1.22
C VAL A 46 -6.83 1.76 -0.02
N CYS A 47 -6.59 0.44 -0.08
CA CYS A 47 -6.92 -0.44 1.03
C CYS A 47 -6.00 -1.68 1.07
N PRO A 48 -4.73 -1.52 1.50
CA PRO A 48 -3.75 -2.62 1.53
C PRO A 48 -4.02 -3.58 2.68
N HIS A 49 -3.96 -4.89 2.39
CA HIS A 49 -4.31 -5.97 3.32
C HIS A 49 -3.18 -6.97 3.55
N GLY A 50 -2.30 -7.14 2.56
CA GLY A 50 -1.19 -8.08 2.63
C GLY A 50 0.04 -7.49 1.97
N ALA A 51 1.21 -7.81 2.51
CA ALA A 51 2.47 -7.45 1.89
C ALA A 51 3.55 -8.48 2.21
N CYS A 52 4.45 -8.71 1.26
CA CYS A 52 5.64 -9.53 1.46
C CYS A 52 6.84 -8.95 0.70
N PHE A 53 8.04 -9.24 1.20
CA PHE A 53 9.27 -8.95 0.48
C PHE A 53 9.59 -10.08 -0.50
N ASP A 54 10.12 -9.74 -1.68
CA ASP A 54 10.79 -10.71 -2.54
C ASP A 54 12.30 -10.81 -2.22
N HIS A 55 12.98 -11.77 -2.84
CA HIS A 55 14.40 -12.02 -2.60
C HIS A 55 15.32 -10.86 -3.00
N ALA A 56 14.84 -9.90 -3.78
CA ALA A 56 15.59 -8.71 -4.20
C ALA A 56 15.26 -7.49 -3.31
N GLY A 57 14.44 -7.67 -2.27
CA GLY A 57 14.03 -6.59 -1.36
C GLY A 57 12.95 -5.69 -1.93
N ASN A 58 12.27 -6.07 -3.02
CA ASN A 58 11.06 -5.39 -3.46
C ASN A 58 9.89 -5.77 -2.55
N ILE A 59 8.82 -4.98 -2.58
CA ILE A 59 7.61 -5.26 -1.80
C ILE A 59 6.47 -5.55 -2.76
N PHE A 60 5.80 -6.68 -2.58
CA PHE A 60 4.50 -6.94 -3.17
C PHE A 60 3.42 -6.57 -2.16
N VAL A 61 2.43 -5.80 -2.59
CA VAL A 61 1.29 -5.38 -1.75
C VAL A 61 0.00 -5.78 -2.46
N VAL A 62 -0.92 -6.39 -1.72
CA VAL A 62 -2.26 -6.72 -2.19
C VAL A 62 -3.29 -5.82 -1.52
N GLU A 63 -4.24 -5.35 -2.31
CA GLU A 63 -5.31 -4.46 -1.86
C GLU A 63 -6.67 -5.06 -2.13
N TRP A 64 -7.57 -4.91 -1.15
CA TRP A 64 -8.97 -5.24 -1.30
C TRP A 64 -9.74 -4.02 -1.80
N VAL A 65 -9.79 -3.92 -3.11
CA VAL A 65 -10.55 -2.94 -3.89
C VAL A 65 -11.44 -3.70 -4.88
N GLU A 66 -12.44 -3.03 -5.45
CA GLU A 66 -13.46 -3.65 -6.33
C GLU A 66 -12.85 -4.51 -7.44
N VAL A 67 -11.80 -4.00 -8.07
CA VAL A 67 -11.12 -4.68 -9.19
C VAL A 67 -10.01 -5.65 -8.74
N GLY A 68 -9.70 -5.70 -7.45
CA GLY A 68 -8.46 -6.28 -6.91
C GLY A 68 -7.20 -5.55 -7.40
N ARG A 69 -6.15 -5.48 -6.59
CA ARG A 69 -4.87 -4.89 -7.03
C ARG A 69 -3.68 -5.56 -6.37
N VAL A 70 -2.68 -5.88 -7.19
CA VAL A 70 -1.34 -6.26 -6.75
C VAL A 70 -0.36 -5.20 -7.26
N SER A 71 0.40 -4.61 -6.33
CA SER A 71 1.38 -3.57 -6.62
C SER A 71 2.79 -4.07 -6.26
N LYS A 72 3.75 -3.91 -7.16
CA LYS A 72 5.18 -4.17 -6.90
C LYS A 72 5.91 -2.85 -6.69
N LEU A 73 6.41 -2.62 -5.48
CA LEU A 73 7.27 -1.49 -5.14
C LEU A 73 8.71 -1.94 -5.34
N ARG A 74 9.40 -1.31 -6.30
CA ARG A 74 10.78 -1.65 -6.60
C ARG A 74 11.72 -0.96 -5.62
N LYS A 75 12.68 -1.71 -5.09
CA LYS A 75 13.84 -1.11 -4.42
C LYS A 75 14.68 -0.41 -5.49
N VAL A 76 15.03 0.86 -5.27
CA VAL A 76 15.73 1.72 -6.25
C VAL A 76 17.16 2.10 -5.85
N ALA A 77 17.61 1.73 -4.65
CA ALA A 77 19.00 1.82 -4.18
C ALA A 77 19.19 0.84 -3.00
#